data_AF-A0A2W5SGG3-F1
#
_entry.id   AF-A0A2W5SGG3-F1
#
_cell.length_a   1.000
_cell.length_b   1.000
_cell.length_c   1.000
_cell.angle_alpha   90.00
_cell.angle_beta   90.00
_cell.angle_gamma   90.00
#
_symmetry.space_group_name_H-M   'P 1'
#
loop_
_entity.id
_entity.type
_entity.pdbx_description
1 polymer ?
#
loop_
_entity_poly.entity_id
_entity_poly.type
_entity_poly.pdbx_seq_one_letter_code
_entity_poly.pdbx_strand_id
1 'polypeptide(L)'
;RPEQSTWFTLDAATGKRLKTTVFPFRKMDDPASDGKGRLFAPARKDGIVLVLDARTLKETARWAVGCAVSKVRYQASTHRVLGACATDTPTFFALDADTGRIVSRLPIGYGLDGFAIDEVRHRIVTSNYDGTLTVIDQDGADGFALRGTVSTHMGARMMAMDERDGRLLVVNAAFTNTAPNAKGETTKTYHPDSFVVLTYAPK
;
A
#
# COMPACT_ATOMS: atom_id res chain seq x y z
N ARG A 1 -13.94 7.88 -15.31
CA ARG A 1 -12.50 7.75 -14.93
C ARG A 1 -11.82 6.99 -16.07
N PRO A 2 -10.59 7.35 -16.47
CA PRO A 2 -9.92 6.67 -17.58
C PRO A 2 -9.86 5.16 -17.31
N GLU A 3 -10.11 4.38 -18.36
CA GLU A 3 -10.11 2.91 -18.32
C GLU A 3 -8.70 2.33 -18.44
N GLN A 4 -7.68 3.19 -18.41
CA GLN A 4 -6.30 2.85 -18.68
C GLN A 4 -5.35 3.56 -17.72
N SER A 5 -4.22 2.91 -17.45
CA SER A 5 -3.11 3.42 -16.65
C SER A 5 -1.85 3.43 -17.50
N THR A 6 -1.04 4.48 -17.39
CA THR A 6 0.21 4.61 -18.15
C THR A 6 1.40 4.61 -17.21
N TRP A 7 2.39 3.77 -17.50
CA TRP A 7 3.69 3.80 -16.85
C TRP A 7 4.77 4.28 -17.82
N PHE A 8 5.72 5.04 -17.29
CA PHE A 8 6.88 5.51 -18.02
C PHE A 8 8.14 4.81 -17.49
N THR A 9 8.90 4.20 -18.38
CA THR A 9 10.26 3.75 -18.06
C THR A 9 11.21 4.90 -18.31
N LEU A 10 12.00 5.25 -17.29
CA LEU A 10 12.97 6.33 -17.35
C LEU A 10 14.38 5.77 -17.21
N ASP A 11 15.35 6.45 -17.83
CA ASP A 11 16.76 6.29 -17.51
C ASP A 11 17.02 6.91 -16.13
N ALA A 12 17.55 6.12 -15.19
CA ALA A 12 17.66 6.54 -13.79
C ALA A 12 18.68 7.67 -13.58
N ALA A 13 19.72 7.77 -14.43
CA ALA A 13 20.76 8.78 -14.30
C ALA A 13 20.33 10.15 -14.87
N THR A 14 19.57 10.13 -15.96
CA THR A 14 19.24 11.34 -16.74
C THR A 14 17.77 11.75 -16.64
N GLY A 15 16.89 10.87 -16.14
CA GLY A 15 15.44 11.06 -16.15
C GLY A 15 14.80 10.97 -17.54
N LYS A 16 15.59 10.67 -18.59
CA LYS A 16 15.08 10.55 -19.96
C LYS A 16 14.05 9.42 -20.05
N ARG A 17 12.89 9.70 -20.65
CA ARG A 17 11.90 8.65 -20.95
C ARG A 17 12.42 7.69 -22.01
N LEU A 18 12.52 6.42 -21.64
CA LEU A 18 12.93 5.31 -22.49
C LEU A 18 11.73 4.62 -23.16
N LYS A 19 10.62 4.45 -22.42
CA LYS A 19 9.42 3.75 -22.91
C LYS A 19 8.15 4.30 -22.25
N THR A 20 7.05 4.19 -22.97
CA THR A 20 5.68 4.37 -22.45
C THR A 20 4.95 3.04 -22.58
N THR A 21 4.35 2.56 -21.51
CA THR A 21 3.54 1.35 -21.48
C THR A 21 2.14 1.69 -20.98
N VAL A 22 1.12 1.33 -21.76
CA VAL A 22 -0.28 1.55 -21.41
C VAL A 22 -0.89 0.22 -21.00
N PHE A 23 -1.54 0.19 -19.84
CA PHE A 23 -2.27 -0.94 -19.32
C PHE A 23 -3.77 -0.66 -19.33
N PRO A 24 -4.63 -1.65 -19.64
CA PRO A 24 -6.07 -1.50 -19.70
C PRO A 24 -6.73 -1.59 -18.31
N PHE A 25 -6.20 -0.85 -17.33
CA PHE A 25 -6.69 -0.86 -15.94
C PHE A 25 -6.98 0.55 -15.45
N ARG A 26 -8.03 0.69 -14.65
CA ARG A 26 -8.59 1.99 -14.24
C ARG A 26 -7.69 2.78 -13.29
N LYS A 27 -6.84 2.07 -12.54
CA LYS A 27 -5.78 2.65 -11.69
C LYS A 27 -4.80 1.57 -11.28
N MET A 28 -3.55 1.71 -11.70
CA MET A 28 -2.42 0.97 -11.14
C MET A 28 -1.65 1.82 -10.15
N ASP A 29 -1.18 1.20 -9.07
CA ASP A 29 -0.29 1.82 -8.07
C ASP A 29 1.12 1.18 -8.11
N ASP A 30 2.01 1.62 -7.23
CA ASP A 30 3.41 1.21 -7.20
C ASP A 30 3.56 -0.33 -7.14
N PRO A 31 4.34 -0.94 -8.06
CA PRO A 31 4.63 -2.36 -8.00
C PRO A 31 5.65 -2.69 -6.91
N ALA A 32 5.72 -3.98 -6.55
CA ALA A 32 6.81 -4.54 -5.77
C ALA A 32 7.68 -5.44 -6.64
N SER A 33 9.01 -5.25 -6.62
CA SER A 33 9.93 -6.17 -7.30
C SER A 33 10.37 -7.29 -6.37
N ASP A 34 10.57 -8.49 -6.94
CA ASP A 34 11.22 -9.59 -6.23
C ASP A 34 12.75 -9.59 -6.34
N GLY A 35 13.33 -8.63 -7.07
CA GLY A 35 14.77 -8.57 -7.36
C GLY A 35 15.28 -9.69 -8.27
N LYS A 36 14.41 -10.58 -8.75
CA LYS A 36 14.72 -11.77 -9.57
C LYS A 36 14.09 -11.71 -10.96
N GLY A 37 13.43 -10.61 -11.29
CA GLY A 37 12.88 -10.35 -12.62
C GLY A 37 11.35 -10.30 -12.67
N ARG A 38 10.64 -10.42 -11.54
CA ARG A 38 9.19 -10.21 -11.46
C ARG A 38 8.85 -8.87 -10.80
N LEU A 39 7.73 -8.30 -11.23
CA LEU A 39 7.04 -7.18 -10.59
C LEU A 39 5.62 -7.62 -10.24
N PHE A 40 5.22 -7.41 -8.99
CA PHE A 40 3.85 -7.55 -8.53
C PHE A 40 3.17 -6.19 -8.59
N ALA A 41 2.26 -5.99 -9.53
CA ALA A 41 1.68 -4.70 -9.84
C ALA A 41 0.19 -4.65 -9.47
N PRO A 42 -0.23 -3.81 -8.50
CA PRO A 42 -1.62 -3.72 -8.11
C PRO A 42 -2.40 -2.89 -9.13
N ALA A 43 -3.46 -3.46 -9.69
CA ALA A 43 -4.49 -2.69 -10.40
C ALA A 43 -5.63 -2.41 -9.40
N ARG A 44 -5.44 -1.40 -8.56
CA ARG A 44 -6.28 -1.08 -7.39
C ARG A 44 -7.76 -1.15 -7.70
N LYS A 45 -8.21 -0.44 -8.73
CA LYS A 45 -9.65 -0.36 -9.03
C LYS A 45 -10.19 -1.59 -9.73
N ASP A 46 -9.33 -2.52 -10.15
CA ASP A 46 -9.71 -3.70 -10.91
C ASP A 46 -9.65 -4.97 -10.06
N GLY A 47 -9.26 -4.86 -8.79
CA GLY A 47 -9.37 -5.96 -7.84
C GLY A 47 -8.28 -7.02 -7.95
N ILE A 48 -7.19 -6.73 -8.66
CA ILE A 48 -6.17 -7.70 -9.05
C ILE A 48 -4.75 -7.24 -8.73
N VAL A 49 -3.85 -8.21 -8.62
CA VAL A 49 -2.39 -8.03 -8.68
C VAL A 49 -1.90 -8.75 -9.94
N LEU A 50 -1.20 -8.03 -10.82
CA LEU A 50 -0.51 -8.60 -11.97
C LEU A 50 0.87 -9.07 -11.55
N VAL A 51 1.36 -10.13 -12.18
CA VAL A 51 2.78 -10.47 -12.20
C VAL A 51 3.31 -10.08 -13.57
N LEU A 52 4.29 -9.19 -13.61
CA LEU A 52 4.89 -8.69 -14.82
C LEU A 52 6.37 -9.09 -14.87
N ASP A 53 6.89 -9.37 -16.07
CA ASP A 53 8.33 -9.40 -16.30
C ASP A 53 8.92 -8.00 -16.10
N ALA A 54 9.92 -7.87 -15.24
CA ALA A 54 10.45 -6.59 -14.80
C ALA A 54 11.16 -5.81 -15.92
N ARG A 55 11.65 -6.49 -16.97
CA ARG A 55 12.36 -5.85 -18.09
C ARG A 55 11.40 -5.37 -19.17
N THR A 56 10.40 -6.17 -19.49
CA THR A 56 9.52 -5.96 -20.64
C THR A 56 8.18 -5.36 -20.26
N LEU A 57 7.78 -5.51 -18.99
CA LEU A 57 6.45 -5.22 -18.43
C LEU A 57 5.34 -6.11 -19.00
N LYS A 58 5.68 -7.24 -19.63
CA LYS A 58 4.71 -8.22 -20.12
C LYS A 58 4.07 -8.93 -18.94
N GLU A 59 2.74 -9.04 -18.94
CA GLU A 59 1.98 -9.84 -17.98
C GLU A 59 2.32 -11.32 -18.13
N THR A 60 2.74 -11.95 -17.02
CA THR A 60 3.04 -13.39 -16.94
C THR A 60 2.02 -14.14 -16.09
N ALA A 61 1.36 -13.45 -15.15
CA ALA A 61 0.24 -13.99 -14.39
C ALA A 61 -0.68 -12.86 -13.87
N ARG A 62 -1.86 -13.24 -13.40
CA ARG A 62 -2.86 -12.34 -12.83
C ARG A 62 -3.57 -13.01 -11.66
N TRP A 63 -3.65 -12.31 -10.55
CA TRP A 63 -4.24 -12.83 -9.31
C TRP A 63 -5.40 -11.96 -8.86
N ALA A 64 -6.57 -12.57 -8.69
CA ALA A 64 -7.74 -11.88 -8.15
C ALA A 64 -7.63 -11.79 -6.62
N VAL A 65 -7.72 -10.57 -6.08
CA VAL A 65 -7.73 -10.31 -4.64
C VAL A 65 -9.13 -9.90 -4.16
N GLY A 66 -9.96 -9.36 -5.07
CA GLY A 66 -11.36 -9.03 -4.80
C GLY A 66 -11.56 -7.79 -3.95
N CYS A 67 -10.64 -6.81 -4.00
CA CYS A 67 -10.74 -5.56 -3.25
C CYS A 67 -9.96 -4.42 -3.91
N ALA A 68 -10.11 -3.20 -3.40
CA ALA A 68 -9.32 -2.06 -3.85
C ALA A 68 -7.84 -2.11 -3.42
N VAL A 69 -7.00 -2.95 -4.08
CA VAL A 69 -5.59 -3.21 -3.72
C VAL A 69 -4.74 -1.94 -3.84
N SER A 70 -4.42 -1.32 -2.71
CA SER A 70 -3.77 0.00 -2.66
C SER A 70 -2.25 -0.07 -2.69
N LYS A 71 -1.70 -1.03 -1.96
CA LYS A 71 -0.26 -1.23 -1.78
C LYS A 71 0.06 -2.71 -1.83
N VAL A 72 1.22 -3.02 -2.40
CA VAL A 72 1.84 -4.36 -2.38
C VAL A 72 3.33 -4.22 -2.07
N ARG A 73 3.90 -5.25 -1.43
CA ARG A 73 5.31 -5.40 -1.10
C ARG A 73 5.67 -6.87 -1.27
N TYR A 74 6.85 -7.14 -1.80
CA TYR A 74 7.41 -8.49 -1.79
C TYR A 74 8.27 -8.65 -0.55
N GLN A 75 8.03 -9.71 0.21
CA GLN A 75 8.77 -10.06 1.40
C GLN A 75 9.67 -11.25 1.08
N ALA A 76 10.97 -11.00 0.91
CA ALA A 76 11.91 -12.04 0.50
C ALA A 76 12.14 -13.12 1.58
N SER A 77 12.08 -12.75 2.86
CA SER A 77 12.29 -13.66 4.01
C SER A 77 11.26 -14.78 4.08
N THR A 78 10.03 -14.53 3.64
CA THR A 78 8.91 -15.47 3.69
C THR A 78 8.39 -15.89 2.31
N HIS A 79 8.95 -15.32 1.25
CA HIS A 79 8.49 -15.51 -0.13
C HIS A 79 6.99 -15.23 -0.27
N ARG A 80 6.55 -14.09 0.27
CA ARG A 80 5.15 -13.62 0.22
C ARG A 80 5.03 -12.29 -0.51
N VAL A 81 3.89 -12.09 -1.16
CA VAL A 81 3.45 -10.76 -1.59
C VAL A 81 2.45 -10.27 -0.57
N LEU A 82 2.87 -9.32 0.24
CA LEU A 82 2.04 -8.67 1.25
C LEU A 82 1.34 -7.47 0.62
N GLY A 83 0.08 -7.25 0.96
CA GLY A 83 -0.65 -6.10 0.43
C GLY A 83 -1.81 -5.70 1.31
N ALA A 84 -2.45 -4.59 0.93
CA ALA A 84 -3.63 -4.12 1.63
C ALA A 84 -4.61 -3.40 0.71
N CYS A 85 -5.88 -3.53 1.06
CA CYS A 85 -7.02 -2.91 0.42
C CYS A 85 -7.38 -1.60 1.15
N ALA A 86 -7.61 -0.50 0.43
CA ALA A 86 -7.81 0.79 1.08
C ALA A 86 -9.25 1.09 1.52
N THR A 87 -10.28 0.68 0.76
CA THR A 87 -11.64 1.24 0.94
C THR A 87 -12.72 0.20 1.19
N ASP A 88 -13.29 -0.43 0.17
CA ASP A 88 -14.60 -1.11 0.27
C ASP A 88 -14.59 -2.27 1.27
N THR A 89 -13.42 -2.88 1.46
CA THR A 89 -13.16 -3.90 2.48
C THR A 89 -11.71 -3.73 2.97
N PRO A 90 -11.45 -2.79 3.90
CA PRO A 90 -10.09 -2.47 4.34
C PRO A 90 -9.49 -3.69 5.02
N THR A 91 -8.57 -4.33 4.32
CA THR A 91 -7.96 -5.58 4.76
C THR A 91 -6.50 -5.62 4.37
N PHE A 92 -5.66 -6.11 5.27
CA PHE A 92 -4.37 -6.69 4.93
C PHE A 92 -4.60 -8.06 4.27
N PHE A 93 -3.76 -8.43 3.33
CA PHE A 93 -3.69 -9.78 2.77
C PHE A 93 -2.24 -10.19 2.52
N ALA A 94 -1.99 -11.49 2.55
CA ALA A 94 -0.74 -12.09 2.12
C ALA A 94 -1.02 -13.11 1.01
N LEU A 95 -0.24 -13.08 -0.06
CA LEU A 95 -0.26 -14.05 -1.15
C LEU A 95 1.01 -14.89 -1.13
N ASP A 96 0.87 -16.17 -1.45
CA ASP A 96 1.98 -16.99 -1.89
C ASP A 96 2.55 -16.42 -3.21
N ALA A 97 3.87 -16.15 -3.25
CA ALA A 97 4.48 -15.39 -4.35
C ALA A 97 4.62 -16.17 -5.67
N ASP A 98 4.39 -17.49 -5.66
CA ASP A 98 4.48 -18.31 -6.87
C ASP A 98 3.10 -18.63 -7.44
N THR A 99 2.13 -18.88 -6.57
CA THR A 99 0.78 -19.30 -6.96
C THR A 99 -0.24 -18.16 -6.95
N GLY A 100 0.02 -17.08 -6.23
CA GLY A 100 -0.95 -16.01 -6.00
C GLY A 100 -2.08 -16.36 -5.05
N ARG A 101 -2.00 -17.53 -4.38
CA ARG A 101 -3.00 -17.97 -3.41
C ARG A 101 -2.96 -17.07 -2.19
N ILE A 102 -4.13 -16.58 -1.76
CA ILE A 102 -4.28 -15.85 -0.48
C ILE A 102 -4.00 -16.84 0.66
N VAL A 103 -2.99 -16.54 1.48
CA VAL A 103 -2.63 -17.33 2.68
C VAL A 103 -3.23 -16.75 3.95
N SER A 104 -3.49 -15.44 3.98
CA SER A 104 -4.09 -14.76 5.13
C SER A 104 -4.80 -13.49 4.70
N ARG A 105 -5.80 -13.09 5.49
CA ARG A 105 -6.54 -11.84 5.34
C ARG A 105 -7.00 -11.34 6.71
N LEU A 106 -6.70 -10.09 7.04
CA LEU A 106 -7.04 -9.48 8.33
C LEU A 106 -7.66 -8.10 8.13
N PRO A 107 -8.62 -7.67 8.97
CA PRO A 107 -9.16 -6.31 8.92
C PRO A 107 -8.09 -5.28 9.29
N ILE A 108 -8.14 -4.11 8.64
CA ILE A 108 -7.34 -2.93 8.98
C ILE A 108 -8.23 -1.68 9.05
N GLY A 109 -7.66 -0.54 9.43
CA GLY A 109 -8.37 0.74 9.36
C GLY A 109 -8.66 1.20 7.93
N TYR A 110 -9.65 2.09 7.79
CA TYR A 110 -10.11 2.61 6.51
C TYR A 110 -9.12 3.61 5.89
N GLY A 111 -8.95 3.53 4.57
CA GLY A 111 -8.24 4.51 3.76
C GLY A 111 -6.72 4.42 3.85
N LEU A 112 -6.17 3.21 3.91
CA LEU A 112 -4.73 2.95 3.93
C LEU A 112 -3.98 3.68 2.80
N ASP A 113 -2.80 4.21 3.14
CA ASP A 113 -1.79 4.61 2.15
C ASP A 113 -0.36 4.16 2.52
N GLY A 114 0.03 4.24 3.79
CA GLY A 114 1.32 3.75 4.27
C GLY A 114 1.26 2.28 4.69
N PHE A 115 2.32 1.55 4.38
CA PHE A 115 2.47 0.11 4.62
C PHE A 115 3.95 -0.18 4.91
N ALA A 116 4.26 -0.57 6.14
CA ALA A 116 5.60 -0.90 6.60
C ALA A 116 5.70 -2.36 7.03
N ILE A 117 6.88 -2.95 6.84
CA ILE A 117 7.23 -4.31 7.23
C ILE A 117 8.51 -4.22 8.08
N ASP A 118 8.39 -4.46 9.38
CA ASP A 118 9.52 -4.57 10.30
C ASP A 118 9.94 -6.04 10.38
N GLU A 119 10.93 -6.42 9.59
CA GLU A 119 11.51 -7.77 9.56
C GLU A 119 12.18 -8.16 10.89
N VAL A 120 12.69 -7.20 11.65
CA VAL A 120 13.43 -7.46 12.90
C VAL A 120 12.45 -7.80 14.02
N ARG A 121 11.31 -7.12 14.08
CA ARG A 121 10.27 -7.32 15.11
C ARG A 121 9.13 -8.21 14.64
N HIS A 122 9.17 -8.64 13.38
CA HIS A 122 8.11 -9.40 12.71
C HIS A 122 6.74 -8.72 12.81
N ARG A 123 6.69 -7.43 12.45
CA ARG A 123 5.47 -6.61 12.50
C ARG A 123 5.16 -6.00 11.15
N ILE A 124 3.90 -5.99 10.77
CA ILE A 124 3.38 -5.24 9.62
C ILE A 124 2.52 -4.11 10.16
N VAL A 125 2.71 -2.91 9.62
CA VAL A 125 1.95 -1.72 10.05
C VAL A 125 1.33 -1.03 8.86
N THR A 126 0.02 -0.76 8.95
CA THR A 126 -0.68 0.09 7.98
C THR A 126 -1.04 1.41 8.63
N SER A 127 -0.90 2.52 7.90
CA SER A 127 -1.39 3.84 8.33
C SER A 127 -2.64 4.23 7.55
N ASN A 128 -3.70 4.54 8.28
CA ASN A 128 -5.05 4.60 7.75
C ASN A 128 -5.65 6.00 7.87
N TYR A 129 -6.56 6.35 6.96
CA TYR A 129 -7.23 7.64 6.93
C TYR A 129 -8.14 7.87 8.14
N ASP A 130 -8.69 6.80 8.72
CA ASP A 130 -9.57 6.87 9.89
C ASP A 130 -8.87 7.28 11.20
N GLY A 131 -7.57 7.57 11.16
CA GLY A 131 -6.82 7.96 12.35
C GLY A 131 -6.29 6.77 13.13
N THR A 132 -6.03 5.65 12.46
CA THR A 132 -5.40 4.48 13.08
C THR A 132 -4.11 4.07 12.37
N LEU A 133 -3.17 3.52 13.14
CA LEU A 133 -2.20 2.55 12.65
C LEU A 133 -2.71 1.16 13.02
N THR A 134 -2.79 0.23 12.07
CA THR A 134 -3.07 -1.18 12.38
C THR A 134 -1.75 -1.93 12.47
N VAL A 135 -1.52 -2.64 13.58
CA VAL A 135 -0.31 -3.42 13.82
C VAL A 135 -0.67 -4.90 13.77
N ILE A 136 0.06 -5.65 12.94
CA ILE A 136 -0.13 -7.07 12.69
C ILE A 136 1.18 -7.77 13.08
N ASP A 137 1.09 -8.74 13.97
CA ASP A 137 2.21 -9.65 14.27
C ASP A 137 2.29 -10.71 13.16
N GLN A 138 3.52 -11.05 12.78
CA GLN A 138 3.83 -12.08 11.80
C GLN A 138 4.62 -13.21 12.46
N ASP A 139 4.18 -14.44 12.24
CA ASP A 139 4.85 -15.66 12.68
C ASP A 139 5.09 -16.56 11.46
N GLY A 140 6.32 -16.55 10.98
CA GLY A 140 6.70 -17.24 9.75
C GLY A 140 5.99 -16.71 8.50
N ALA A 141 5.78 -17.58 7.52
CA ALA A 141 5.28 -17.19 6.20
C ALA A 141 3.76 -17.00 6.14
N ASP A 142 3.01 -17.73 6.96
CA ASP A 142 1.54 -17.80 6.88
C ASP A 142 0.84 -17.45 8.20
N GLY A 143 1.58 -17.30 9.31
CA GLY A 143 1.03 -16.85 10.58
C GLY A 143 0.91 -15.33 10.62
N PHE A 144 -0.32 -14.81 10.67
CA PHE A 144 -0.57 -13.38 10.85
C PHE A 144 -1.68 -13.20 11.87
N ALA A 145 -1.49 -12.28 12.80
CA ALA A 145 -2.49 -11.95 13.81
C ALA A 145 -2.57 -10.44 14.04
N LEU A 146 -3.78 -9.92 14.23
CA LEU A 146 -3.96 -8.54 14.65
C LEU A 146 -3.38 -8.37 16.05
N ARG A 147 -2.34 -7.56 16.18
CA ARG A 147 -1.78 -7.16 17.50
C ARG A 147 -2.65 -6.10 18.15
N GLY A 148 -3.15 -5.16 17.35
CA GLY A 148 -4.00 -4.07 17.81
C GLY A 148 -3.90 -2.83 16.93
N THR A 149 -4.41 -1.72 17.44
CA THR A 149 -4.35 -0.42 16.76
C THR A 149 -3.71 0.64 17.64
N VAL A 150 -3.08 1.62 17.00
CA VAL A 150 -2.54 2.83 17.63
C VAL A 150 -3.32 4.02 17.10
N SER A 151 -3.80 4.90 17.97
CA SER A 151 -4.47 6.12 17.53
C SER A 151 -3.49 7.12 16.93
N THR A 152 -3.94 7.76 15.86
CA THR A 152 -3.29 8.89 15.19
C THR A 152 -4.34 9.93 14.82
N HIS A 153 -3.93 10.99 14.15
CA HIS A 153 -4.86 12.00 13.66
C HIS A 153 -5.62 11.48 12.43
N MET A 154 -6.93 11.76 12.34
CA MET A 154 -7.69 11.50 11.12
C MET A 154 -6.97 12.09 9.91
N GLY A 155 -6.82 11.31 8.83
CA GLY A 155 -6.09 11.68 7.63
C GLY A 155 -4.59 11.39 7.65
N ALA A 156 -3.99 11.02 8.79
CA ALA A 156 -2.56 10.71 8.94
C ALA A 156 -2.19 9.33 8.36
N ARG A 157 -2.40 9.17 7.05
CA ARG A 157 -2.25 7.89 6.35
C ARG A 157 -0.91 7.73 5.61
N MET A 158 -0.06 8.76 5.60
CA MET A 158 1.29 8.71 5.03
C MET A 158 2.30 8.39 6.13
N MET A 159 3.14 7.39 5.89
CA MET A 159 4.08 6.87 6.89
C MET A 159 5.39 6.43 6.26
N ALA A 160 6.48 6.62 7.00
CA ALA A 160 7.77 5.95 6.79
C ALA A 160 8.20 5.25 8.08
N MET A 161 9.04 4.22 7.96
CA MET A 161 9.63 3.53 9.09
C MET A 161 11.16 3.69 9.07
N ASP A 162 11.75 3.93 10.23
CA ASP A 162 13.17 3.78 10.47
C ASP A 162 13.45 2.30 10.79
N GLU A 163 14.00 1.56 9.84
CA GLU A 163 14.23 0.12 9.98
C GLU A 163 15.22 -0.24 11.10
N ARG A 164 16.06 0.72 11.53
CA ARG A 164 17.08 0.48 12.57
C ARG A 164 16.46 0.24 13.94
N ASP A 165 15.38 0.94 14.25
CA ASP A 165 14.72 0.86 15.55
C ASP A 165 13.19 0.70 15.48
N GLY A 166 12.63 0.54 14.29
CA GLY A 166 11.21 0.32 14.04
C GLY A 166 10.35 1.56 14.28
N ARG A 167 10.95 2.74 14.45
CA ARG A 167 10.21 3.99 14.66
C ARG A 167 9.43 4.36 13.41
N LEU A 168 8.15 4.68 13.58
CA LEU A 168 7.28 5.16 12.52
C LEU A 168 7.20 6.67 12.58
N LEU A 169 7.37 7.30 11.41
CA LEU A 169 7.17 8.72 11.16
C LEU A 169 5.90 8.86 10.33
N VAL A 170 4.86 9.45 10.92
CA VAL A 170 3.54 9.62 10.30
C VAL A 170 3.27 11.10 10.15
N VAL A 171 2.90 11.56 8.96
CA VAL A 171 2.71 12.99 8.70
C VAL A 171 1.25 13.35 8.53
N ASN A 172 0.87 14.54 9.02
CA ASN A 172 -0.46 15.09 8.79
C ASN A 172 -0.45 16.62 8.87
N ALA A 173 -1.57 17.24 8.50
CA ALA A 173 -1.85 18.64 8.76
C ALA A 173 -3.33 18.79 9.14
N ALA A 174 -3.67 19.78 9.97
CA ALA A 174 -5.07 20.06 10.28
C ALA A 174 -5.81 20.49 9.02
N PHE A 175 -7.07 20.08 8.88
CA PHE A 175 -7.89 20.44 7.72
C PHE A 175 -9.34 20.69 8.09
N THR A 176 -9.99 21.51 7.26
CA THR A 176 -11.44 21.68 7.25
C THR A 176 -11.99 21.04 5.97
N ASN A 177 -13.10 20.30 6.11
CA ASN A 177 -13.88 19.85 4.96
C ASN A 177 -15.06 20.81 4.75
N THR A 178 -15.38 21.13 3.50
CA THR A 178 -16.63 21.82 3.18
C THR A 178 -17.83 20.92 3.48
N ALA A 179 -19.02 21.53 3.61
CA ALA A 179 -20.26 20.78 3.50
C ALA A 179 -20.29 20.00 2.16
N PRO A 180 -20.93 18.81 2.11
CA PRO A 180 -21.10 18.08 0.86
C PRO A 180 -21.84 18.94 -0.18
N ASN A 181 -21.36 18.95 -1.42
CA ASN A 181 -22.09 19.56 -2.53
C ASN A 181 -23.30 18.71 -2.94
N ALA A 182 -24.04 19.12 -3.98
CA ALA A 182 -25.22 18.38 -4.47
C ALA A 182 -24.93 16.93 -4.93
N LYS A 183 -23.66 16.58 -5.17
CA LYS A 183 -23.21 15.22 -5.53
C LYS A 183 -22.66 14.44 -4.32
N GLY A 184 -22.73 15.00 -3.12
CA GLY A 184 -22.17 14.43 -1.89
C GLY A 184 -20.65 14.58 -1.75
N GLU A 185 -20.00 15.36 -2.61
CA GLU A 185 -18.54 15.53 -2.60
C GLU A 185 -18.15 16.63 -1.61
N THR A 186 -17.05 16.44 -0.87
CA THR A 186 -16.47 17.44 0.02
C THR A 186 -15.11 17.90 -0.50
N THR A 187 -14.76 19.16 -0.26
CA THR A 187 -13.42 19.69 -0.55
C THR A 187 -12.64 19.82 0.75
N LYS A 188 -11.41 19.33 0.76
CA LYS A 188 -10.49 19.42 1.90
C LYS A 188 -9.53 20.61 1.71
N THR A 189 -9.46 21.48 2.71
CA THR A 189 -8.48 22.57 2.77
C THR A 189 -7.61 22.39 4.02
N TYR A 190 -6.29 22.32 3.84
CA TYR A 190 -5.35 22.26 4.95
C TYR A 190 -5.07 23.65 5.52
N HIS A 191 -4.94 23.74 6.84
CA HIS A 191 -4.61 24.99 7.51
C HIS A 191 -3.11 25.27 7.43
N PRO A 192 -2.69 26.53 7.18
CA PRO A 192 -1.28 26.91 7.25
C PRO A 192 -0.70 26.61 8.65
N ASP A 193 0.59 26.33 8.71
CA ASP A 193 1.37 26.10 9.95
C ASP A 193 0.86 24.97 10.85
N SER A 194 0.06 24.05 10.31
CA SER A 194 -0.52 22.92 11.06
C SER A 194 0.13 21.57 10.75
N PHE A 195 1.19 21.55 9.94
CA PHE A 195 1.91 20.33 9.60
C PHE A 195 2.60 19.74 10.84
N VAL A 196 2.43 18.45 11.04
CA VAL A 196 3.03 17.70 12.14
C VAL A 196 3.65 16.40 11.65
N VAL A 197 4.74 16.01 12.30
CA VAL A 197 5.33 14.67 12.21
C VAL A 197 5.06 13.96 13.53
N LEU A 198 4.17 12.99 13.51
CA LEU A 198 3.85 12.12 14.63
C LEU A 198 4.83 10.95 14.64
N THR A 199 5.38 10.65 15.81
CA THR A 199 6.40 9.62 15.97
C THR A 199 5.88 8.51 16.88
N TYR A 200 6.02 7.26 16.44
CA TYR A 200 5.62 6.08 17.21
C TYR A 200 6.78 5.10 17.27
N ALA A 201 7.13 4.63 18.47
CA ALA A 201 8.19 3.65 18.65
C ALA A 201 7.61 2.30 19.08
N PRO A 202 8.21 1.17 18.64
CA PRO A 202 7.86 -0.14 19.16
C PRO A 202 8.06 -0.18 20.68
N LYS A 203 7.03 -0.67 21.39
CA LYS A 203 7.21 -1.20 22.75
C LYS A 203 7.58 -2.67 22.69
#